data_AF-A0A7W7XET6-F1
#
_entry.id   AF-A0A7W7XET6-F1
#
_cell.length_a   1.000
_cell.length_b   1.000
_cell.length_c   1.000
_cell.angle_alpha   90.00
_cell.angle_beta   90.00
_cell.angle_gamma   90.00
#
_symmetry.space_group_name_H-M   'P 1'
#
loop_
_entity.id
_entity.type
_entity.pdbx_description
1 polymer ?
#
loop_
_entity_poly.entity_id
_entity_poly.type
_entity_poly.pdbx_seq_one_letter_code
_entity_poly.pdbx_strand_id
1 'polypeptide(L)'
;MVGRHGGEYYDQYLPGALALVPADVDAQAPALFPDLDAAIVTYCSNPACPNSGQVADRLAALGYTNVRKYREGIQDWVEAGLPVESA
;
A
#
# COMPACT_ATOMS: atom_id res chain seq x y z
N MET A 1 3.55 0.32 -3.11
CA MET A 1 2.45 -0.63 -2.82
C MET A 1 2.73 -1.28 -1.49
N VAL A 2 1.78 -1.20 -0.57
CA VAL A 2 1.96 -1.50 0.85
C VAL A 2 0.64 -2.01 1.42
N GLY A 3 0.52 -3.31 1.71
CA GLY A 3 -0.69 -3.85 2.35
C GLY A 3 -0.52 -5.24 2.95
N ARG A 4 -0.57 -5.36 4.28
CA ARG A 4 -0.92 -6.62 4.96
C ARG A 4 -1.67 -6.30 6.24
N HIS A 5 -3.01 -6.34 6.18
CA HIS A 5 -3.96 -6.80 7.22
C HIS A 5 -5.35 -6.12 7.15
N GLY A 6 -6.37 -6.92 6.82
CA GLY A 6 -7.78 -6.74 7.23
C GLY A 6 -8.85 -7.00 6.16
N GLY A 7 -9.35 -8.24 5.98
CA GLY A 7 -10.54 -8.56 5.14
C GLY A 7 -10.43 -9.83 4.28
N GLU A 8 -11.44 -10.16 3.46
CA GLU A 8 -11.53 -11.37 2.59
C GLU A 8 -10.39 -11.55 1.56
N TYR A 9 -9.45 -10.62 1.48
CA TYR A 9 -8.32 -10.59 0.53
C TYR A 9 -6.97 -10.92 1.20
N TYR A 10 -6.95 -11.77 2.23
CA TYR A 10 -5.70 -12.07 2.98
C TYR A 10 -4.56 -12.60 2.12
N ASP A 11 -4.91 -13.41 1.12
CA ASP A 11 -3.97 -14.10 0.24
C ASP A 11 -3.94 -13.47 -1.15
N GLN A 12 -4.50 -12.27 -1.33
CA GLN A 12 -4.55 -11.57 -2.61
C GLN A 12 -3.98 -10.16 -2.49
N TYR A 13 -3.26 -9.74 -3.52
CA TYR A 13 -2.65 -8.42 -3.60
C TYR A 13 -2.60 -7.92 -5.05
N LEU A 14 -2.50 -6.60 -5.22
CA LEU A 14 -2.33 -6.01 -6.55
C LEU A 14 -0.99 -6.49 -7.14
N PRO A 15 -0.89 -6.70 -8.46
CA PRO A 15 0.33 -7.18 -9.08
C PRO A 15 1.54 -6.29 -8.75
N GLY A 16 2.63 -6.91 -8.28
CA GLY A 16 3.84 -6.22 -7.85
C GLY A 16 3.74 -5.50 -6.50
N ALA A 17 2.67 -5.73 -5.74
CA ALA A 17 2.52 -5.11 -4.43
C ALA A 17 3.54 -5.61 -3.41
N LEU A 18 4.11 -4.69 -2.64
CA LEU A 18 4.97 -5.02 -1.52
C LEU A 18 4.15 -4.98 -0.23
N ALA A 19 4.46 -5.89 0.70
CA ALA A 19 3.88 -5.84 2.03
C ALA A 19 4.69 -4.86 2.87
N LEU A 20 4.01 -3.86 3.43
CA LEU A 20 4.58 -2.96 4.43
C LEU A 20 3.43 -2.58 5.40
N VAL A 21 3.76 -2.30 6.64
CA VAL A 21 2.77 -1.93 7.66
C VAL A 21 3.19 -0.60 8.28
N PRO A 22 2.27 0.18 8.86
CA PRO A 22 2.60 1.49 9.42
C PRO A 22 3.78 1.47 10.40
N ALA A 23 3.93 0.38 11.18
CA ALA A 23 5.00 0.22 12.15
C ALA A 23 6.39 0.01 11.54
N ASP A 24 6.47 -0.45 10.29
CA ASP A 24 7.72 -0.85 9.64
C ASP A 24 8.21 0.18 8.60
N VAL A 25 7.44 1.24 8.34
CA VAL A 25 7.74 2.21 7.27
C VAL A 25 9.11 2.84 7.45
N ASP A 26 9.41 3.35 8.64
CA ASP A 26 10.70 4.01 8.93
C ASP A 26 11.91 3.07 8.74
N ALA A 27 11.73 1.77 9.01
CA ALA A 27 12.79 0.79 8.90
C ALA A 27 12.97 0.23 7.48
N GLN A 28 11.88 0.02 6.75
CA GLN A 28 11.91 -0.70 5.47
C GLN A 28 11.83 0.23 4.26
N ALA A 29 11.14 1.38 4.34
CA ALA A 29 10.94 2.25 3.19
C ALA A 29 12.24 2.70 2.50
N PRO A 30 13.32 3.09 3.22
CA PRO A 30 14.57 3.50 2.56
C PRO A 30 15.23 2.38 1.74
N ALA A 31 15.04 1.12 2.13
CA ALA A 31 15.57 -0.03 1.40
C ALA A 31 14.66 -0.45 0.24
N LEU A 32 13.33 -0.38 0.42
CA LEU A 32 12.34 -0.73 -0.60
C LEU A 32 12.22 0.34 -1.70
N PHE A 33 12.34 1.60 -1.33
CA PHE A 33 12.14 2.76 -2.18
C PHE A 33 13.30 3.75 -1.97
N PRO A 34 14.50 3.48 -2.53
CA PRO A 34 15.65 4.37 -2.33
C PRO A 34 15.51 5.74 -3.03
N ASP A 35 14.61 5.84 -4.01
CA ASP A 35 14.28 7.08 -4.71
C ASP A 35 13.09 7.79 -4.02
N LEU A 36 13.32 9.02 -3.54
CA LEU A 36 12.31 9.83 -2.86
C LEU A 36 11.24 10.39 -3.81
N ASP A 37 11.53 10.46 -5.11
CA ASP A 37 10.58 10.92 -6.14
C ASP A 37 9.79 9.75 -6.78
N ALA A 38 10.05 8.52 -6.32
CA ALA A 38 9.37 7.33 -6.79
C ALA A 38 7.85 7.47 -6.64
N ALA A 39 7.11 7.09 -7.69
CA ALA A 39 5.67 7.06 -7.66
C ALA A 39 5.18 5.91 -6.75
N ILE A 40 4.77 6.24 -5.53
CA ILE A 40 4.32 5.24 -4.55
C ILE A 40 2.81 5.35 -4.38
N VAL A 41 2.12 4.25 -4.69
CA VAL A 41 0.71 4.07 -4.37
C VAL A 41 0.56 3.19 -3.13
N THR A 42 -0.15 3.68 -2.11
CA THR A 42 -0.57 2.90 -0.94
C THR A 42 -2.04 2.51 -1.07
N TYR A 43 -2.41 1.32 -0.60
CA TYR A 43 -3.78 0.84 -0.60
C TYR A 43 -4.00 -0.12 0.58
N CYS A 44 -5.25 -0.32 0.98
CA CYS A 44 -5.60 -1.38 1.94
C CYS A 44 -6.77 -2.18 1.36
N SER A 45 -7.48 -2.95 2.17
CA SER A 45 -8.62 -3.75 1.70
C SER A 45 -9.77 -2.88 1.20
N ASN A 46 -10.11 -1.83 1.94
CA ASN A 46 -11.27 -0.97 1.68
C ASN A 46 -11.11 0.41 2.37
N PRO A 47 -12.03 1.37 2.16
CA PRO A 47 -11.97 2.71 2.76
C PRO A 47 -12.01 2.73 4.29
N ALA A 48 -12.53 1.68 4.95
CA ALA A 48 -12.61 1.61 6.41
C ALA A 48 -11.24 1.28 7.05
N CYS A 49 -10.27 0.79 6.27
CA CYS A 49 -8.93 0.50 6.77
C CYS A 49 -8.05 1.77 6.82
N PRO A 50 -7.56 2.17 8.00
CA PRO A 50 -6.74 3.38 8.13
C PRO A 50 -5.27 3.19 7.73
N ASN A 51 -4.78 1.94 7.66
CA ASN A 51 -3.36 1.61 7.53
C ASN A 51 -2.69 2.25 6.31
N SER A 52 -3.37 2.23 5.15
CA SER A 52 -2.84 2.81 3.92
C SER A 52 -2.66 4.33 3.98
N GLY A 53 -3.49 5.01 4.79
CA GLY A 53 -3.31 6.43 5.10
C GLY A 53 -2.09 6.65 5.98
N GLN A 54 -1.97 5.90 7.08
CA GLN A 54 -0.84 6.03 8.01
C GLN A 54 0.51 5.75 7.33
N VAL A 55 0.56 4.77 6.43
CA VAL A 55 1.76 4.50 5.61
C VAL A 55 2.06 5.68 4.70
N ALA A 56 1.05 6.23 4.02
CA ALA A 56 1.26 7.38 3.13
C ALA A 56 1.79 8.60 3.90
N ASP A 57 1.20 8.88 5.07
CA ASP A 57 1.63 9.99 5.94
C ASP A 57 3.08 9.79 6.42
N ARG A 58 3.46 8.55 6.75
CA ARG A 58 4.84 8.24 7.15
C ARG A 58 5.84 8.32 6.01
N LEU A 59 5.49 7.85 4.81
CA LEU A 59 6.34 8.06 3.63
C LEU A 59 6.51 9.57 3.35
N ALA A 60 5.44 10.35 3.40
CA ALA A 60 5.57 11.81 3.25
C ALA A 60 6.50 12.42 4.31
N ALA A 61 6.41 11.97 5.57
CA ALA A 61 7.28 12.42 6.65
C ALA A 61 8.77 12.03 6.46
N LEU A 62 9.06 10.94 5.73
CA LEU A 62 10.43 10.54 5.36
C LEU A 62 10.98 11.29 4.14
N GLY A 63 10.18 12.14 3.50
CA GLY A 63 10.59 12.98 2.37
C GLY A 63 10.17 12.44 1.00
N TYR A 64 9.35 11.39 0.92
CA TYR A 64 8.80 10.93 -0.35
C TYR A 64 7.82 11.96 -0.91
N THR A 65 8.05 12.42 -2.14
CA THR A 65 7.32 13.56 -2.73
C THR A 65 6.11 13.12 -3.56
N ASN A 66 6.11 11.87 -4.02
CA ASN A 66 5.14 11.35 -4.99
C ASN A 66 4.35 10.16 -4.43
N VAL A 67 3.72 10.37 -3.27
CA VAL A 67 2.91 9.38 -2.58
C VAL A 67 1.42 9.63 -2.83
N ARG A 68 0.69 8.59 -3.26
CA ARG A 68 -0.75 8.63 -3.51
C ARG A 68 -1.46 7.48 -2.79
N LYS A 69 -2.64 7.74 -2.26
CA LYS A 69 -3.48 6.70 -1.67
C LYS A 69 -4.54 6.28 -2.67
N TYR A 70 -4.60 4.99 -2.99
CA TYR A 70 -5.76 4.39 -3.62
C TYR A 70 -6.79 4.06 -2.53
N ARG A 71 -7.84 4.88 -2.48
CA ARG A 71 -8.81 4.91 -1.38
C ARG A 71 -9.65 3.63 -1.30
N GLU A 72 -10.11 3.15 -2.46
CA GLU A 72 -11.08 2.07 -2.53
C GLU A 72 -10.47 0.70 -2.23
N GLY A 73 -9.17 0.54 -2.42
CA GLY A 73 -8.44 -0.64 -2.00
C GLY A 73 -8.60 -1.83 -2.94
N ILE A 74 -8.15 -3.02 -2.49
CA ILE A 74 -8.20 -4.23 -3.32
C ILE A 74 -9.63 -4.72 -3.57
N GLN A 75 -10.59 -4.38 -2.71
CA GLN A 75 -11.99 -4.73 -2.94
C GLN A 75 -12.51 -4.16 -4.28
N ASP A 76 -12.34 -2.86 -4.51
CA ASP A 76 -12.74 -2.20 -5.76
C ASP A 76 -11.96 -2.74 -6.97
N TRP A 77 -10.66 -3.03 -6.79
CA TRP A 77 -9.83 -3.63 -7.84
C TRP A 77 -10.37 -5.00 -8.30
N VAL A 78 -10.76 -5.85 -7.35
CA VAL A 78 -11.32 -7.17 -7.65
C VAL A 78 -12.74 -7.05 -8.21
N GLU A 79 -13.57 -6.16 -7.67
CA GLU A 79 -14.92 -5.88 -8.19
C GLU A 79 -14.87 -5.36 -9.64
N ALA A 80 -13.81 -4.64 -10.01
CA ALA A 80 -13.53 -4.21 -11.39
C ALA A 80 -13.02 -5.34 -12.31
N GLY A 81 -12.82 -6.55 -11.80
CA GLY A 81 -12.33 -7.71 -12.56
C GLY A 81 -10.87 -7.60 -12.98
N LEU A 82 -10.07 -6.78 -12.28
CA LEU A 82 -8.66 -6.58 -12.57
C LEU A 82 -7.81 -7.72 -11.98
N PRO A 83 -6.63 -8.02 -12.57
CA PRO A 83 -5.80 -9.12 -12.12
C PRO A 83 -5.23 -8.88 -10.72
N VAL A 84 -5.14 -9.95 -9.93
CA VAL A 84 -4.50 -9.99 -8.61
C VAL A 84 -3.46 -11.10 -8.58
N GLU A 85 -2.46 -10.94 -7.72
CA GLU A 85 -1.51 -11.99 -7.37
C GLU A 85 -1.91 -12.62 -6.03
N SER A 86 -1.47 -13.85 -5.80
CA SER A 86 -1.73 -14.58 -4.56
C SER A 86 -0.43 -15.05 -3.90
N ALA A 87 -0.44 -15.18 -2.58
CA ALA A 87 0.70 -15.65 -1.79
C ALA A 87 0.66 -17.17 -1.58
#